data_AF-A0A2V9M5D3-F1
#
_entry.id   AF-A0A2V9M5D3-F1
#
_cell.length_a   1.000
_cell.length_b   1.000
_cell.length_c   1.000
_cell.angle_alpha   90.00
_cell.angle_beta   90.00
_cell.angle_gamma   90.00
#
_symmetry.space_group_name_H-M   'P 1'
#
loop_
_entity.id
_entity.type
_entity.pdbx_description
1 polymer ?
#
loop_
_entity_poly.entity_id
_entity_poly.type
_entity_poly.pdbx_seq_one_letter_code
_entity_poly.pdbx_strand_id
1 'polypeptide(L)'
;MGLMNKRERLKKEQLRIGPRIVRAWFETVINPLLNALRAENTLLQKKDWTWQFYQTGLEMIKPVTQYIDADAVDNLEQMLHFYPSLKTKIENHDEARDRLFQACRGLHTTIVSRSDLEDIYRTVTSQAKLSKSMEEMFASREASEHINLLTEYIVNNTGELPYYYTVSPLWNRYREQFLKVLGHPAVVPYTKKTTKAGEQLMRANEALVKSLKNIREELSLKHDVPYVGGIELSLKDTV
;
A
#
# COMPACT_ATOMS: atom_id res chain seq x y z
N MET A 1 -54.53 21.97 1.37
CA MET A 1 -53.15 22.45 1.65
C MET A 1 -52.64 21.74 2.88
N GLY A 2 -51.68 20.84 2.69
CA GLY A 2 -51.31 19.81 3.67
C GLY A 2 -50.46 20.32 4.83
N LEU A 3 -50.87 19.97 6.05
CA LEU A 3 -50.07 20.05 7.26
C LEU A 3 -48.97 18.97 7.18
N MET A 4 -47.82 19.34 6.61
CA MET A 4 -46.62 18.51 6.68
C MET A 4 -46.23 18.35 8.14
N ASN A 5 -46.13 17.10 8.59
CA ASN A 5 -46.01 16.75 10.01
C ASN A 5 -44.67 17.30 10.56
N LYS A 6 -44.67 17.95 11.73
CA LYS A 6 -43.46 18.58 12.32
C LYS A 6 -42.28 17.58 12.44
N ARG A 7 -42.60 16.29 12.60
CA ARG A 7 -41.64 15.16 12.57
C ARG A 7 -41.03 14.88 11.19
N GLU A 8 -41.76 15.08 10.09
CA GLU A 8 -41.21 14.98 8.73
C GLU A 8 -40.35 16.20 8.40
N ARG A 9 -40.70 17.37 8.92
CA ARG A 9 -39.89 18.59 8.80
C ARG A 9 -38.58 18.49 9.60
N LEU A 10 -38.59 17.85 10.77
CA LEU A 10 -37.38 17.51 11.57
C LEU A 10 -36.56 16.35 10.95
N LYS A 11 -37.18 15.41 10.24
CA LYS A 11 -36.46 14.39 9.43
C LYS A 11 -35.88 14.96 8.14
N LYS A 12 -36.46 16.05 7.61
CA LYS A 12 -35.97 16.81 6.43
C LYS A 12 -35.13 18.03 6.76
N GLU A 13 -34.97 18.40 8.04
CA GLU A 13 -33.77 19.04 8.56
C GLU A 13 -32.63 18.01 8.44
N GLN A 14 -32.30 17.78 7.18
CA GLN A 14 -31.21 16.97 6.68
C GLN A 14 -30.00 17.21 7.57
N LEU A 15 -29.33 16.13 7.97
CA LEU A 15 -27.94 16.15 8.39
C LEU A 15 -27.13 16.99 7.37
N ARG A 16 -27.05 18.29 7.60
CA ARG A 16 -26.36 19.21 6.71
C ARG A 16 -24.90 19.09 7.07
N ILE A 17 -24.12 18.55 6.14
CA ILE A 17 -22.66 18.59 6.21
C ILE A 17 -22.29 20.07 6.29
N GLY A 18 -21.83 20.51 7.46
CA GLY A 18 -21.38 21.89 7.66
C GLY A 18 -19.90 22.05 7.28
N PRO A 19 -19.41 23.28 7.07
CA PRO A 19 -18.00 23.54 6.75
C PRO A 19 -17.01 22.92 7.75
N ARG A 20 -17.37 22.85 9.03
CA ARG A 20 -16.54 22.21 10.07
C ARG A 20 -16.40 20.69 9.87
N ILE A 21 -17.48 20.01 9.47
CA ILE A 21 -17.45 18.57 9.16
C ILE A 21 -16.58 18.34 7.92
N VAL A 22 -16.75 19.17 6.88
CA VAL A 22 -15.91 19.11 5.67
C VAL A 22 -14.43 19.29 6.02
N ARG A 23 -14.10 20.29 6.83
CA ARG A 23 -12.72 20.53 7.29
C ARG A 23 -12.15 19.30 8.01
N ALA A 24 -12.91 18.73 8.95
CA ALA A 24 -12.49 17.53 9.68
C ALA A 24 -12.25 16.35 8.72
N TRP A 25 -13.14 16.10 7.76
CA TRP A 25 -12.93 15.06 6.76
C TRP A 25 -11.72 15.31 5.86
N PHE A 26 -11.45 16.56 5.48
CA PHE A 26 -10.26 16.88 4.68
C PHE A 26 -8.98 16.55 5.42
N GLU A 27 -8.89 16.94 6.68
CA GLU A 27 -7.69 16.78 7.50
C GLU A 27 -7.47 15.34 7.95
N THR A 28 -8.54 14.65 8.33
CA THR A 28 -8.44 13.34 9.02
C THR A 28 -8.71 12.14 8.11
N VAL A 29 -9.35 12.34 6.96
CA VAL A 29 -9.72 11.23 6.04
C VAL A 29 -9.16 11.46 4.65
N ILE A 30 -9.61 12.50 3.95
CA ILE A 30 -9.37 12.64 2.50
C ILE A 30 -7.90 12.87 2.20
N ASN A 31 -7.24 13.83 2.87
CA ASN A 31 -5.84 14.14 2.58
C ASN A 31 -4.88 13.01 3.02
N PRO A 32 -5.04 12.40 4.22
CA PRO A 32 -4.27 11.21 4.60
C PRO A 32 -4.38 10.08 3.57
N LEU A 33 -5.62 9.70 3.17
CA LEU A 33 -5.82 8.67 2.16
C LEU A 33 -5.21 9.03 0.82
N LEU A 34 -5.40 10.26 0.34
CA LEU A 34 -4.80 10.68 -0.92
C LEU A 34 -3.27 10.62 -0.91
N ASN A 35 -2.63 10.89 0.24
CA ASN A 35 -1.18 10.79 0.37
C ASN A 35 -0.73 9.32 0.38
N ALA A 36 -1.37 8.47 1.18
CA ALA A 36 -1.06 7.04 1.27
C ALA A 36 -1.24 6.34 -0.09
N LEU A 37 -2.40 6.51 -0.73
CA LEU A 37 -2.73 5.87 -2.00
C LEU A 37 -1.82 6.33 -3.16
N ARG A 38 -1.24 7.54 -3.08
CA ARG A 38 -0.20 8.00 -4.04
C ARG A 38 1.13 7.30 -3.82
N ALA A 39 1.52 7.10 -2.57
CA ALA A 39 2.72 6.33 -2.24
C ALA A 39 2.55 4.87 -2.74
N GLU A 40 1.39 4.26 -2.51
CA GLU A 40 1.06 2.94 -3.07
C GLU A 40 1.17 2.89 -4.59
N ASN A 41 0.60 3.87 -5.31
CA ASN A 41 0.73 3.91 -6.78
C ASN A 41 2.19 3.91 -7.24
N THR A 42 3.07 4.61 -6.51
CA THR A 42 4.51 4.63 -6.82
C THR A 42 5.13 3.24 -6.65
N LEU A 43 4.72 2.49 -5.63
CA LEU A 43 5.17 1.11 -5.39
C LEU A 43 4.62 0.16 -6.46
N LEU A 44 3.32 0.23 -6.75
CA LEU A 44 2.64 -0.62 -7.73
C LEU A 44 3.19 -0.45 -9.15
N GLN A 45 3.51 0.79 -9.55
CA GLN A 45 4.15 1.06 -10.85
C GLN A 45 5.53 0.41 -10.97
N LYS A 46 6.30 0.38 -9.88
CA LYS A 46 7.63 -0.25 -9.81
C LYS A 46 7.55 -1.77 -9.66
N LYS A 47 6.36 -2.32 -9.43
CA LYS A 47 6.13 -3.71 -9.06
C LYS A 47 6.81 -4.11 -7.75
N ASP A 48 6.99 -3.13 -6.87
CA ASP A 48 7.47 -3.35 -5.51
C ASP A 48 6.25 -3.62 -4.63
N TRP A 49 6.05 -4.88 -4.28
CA TRP A 49 4.86 -5.30 -3.54
C TRP A 49 5.00 -5.07 -2.04
N THR A 50 6.20 -4.76 -1.55
CA THR A 50 6.50 -4.67 -0.11
C THR A 50 6.11 -5.94 0.65
N TRP A 51 6.14 -7.09 -0.02
CA TRP A 51 5.93 -8.39 0.58
C TRP A 51 7.01 -8.65 1.62
N GLN A 52 6.60 -9.11 2.80
CA GLN A 52 7.51 -9.54 3.85
C GLN A 52 7.23 -10.98 4.27
N PHE A 53 8.26 -11.82 4.32
CA PHE A 53 8.07 -13.22 4.69
C PHE A 53 7.88 -13.42 6.21
N TYR A 54 8.51 -12.60 7.05
CA TYR A 54 8.38 -12.71 8.52
C TYR A 54 7.02 -12.23 9.02
N GLN A 55 6.57 -11.05 8.56
CA GLN A 55 5.28 -10.50 8.95
C GLN A 55 4.12 -11.12 8.16
N THR A 56 4.43 -11.89 7.11
CA THR A 56 3.46 -12.48 6.18
C THR A 56 2.45 -11.44 5.72
N GLY A 57 2.94 -10.36 5.12
CA GLY A 57 2.12 -9.19 4.78
C GLY A 57 2.69 -8.36 3.65
N LEU A 58 1.91 -7.38 3.21
CA LEU A 58 2.37 -6.27 2.38
C LEU A 58 2.57 -5.08 3.32
N GLU A 59 3.83 -4.69 3.56
CA GLU A 59 4.19 -3.74 4.62
C GLU A 59 3.63 -2.34 4.37
N MET A 60 3.72 -1.86 3.13
CA MET A 60 3.33 -0.49 2.77
C MET A 60 1.98 -0.40 2.05
N ILE A 61 1.45 -1.54 1.61
CA ILE A 61 0.16 -1.68 0.92
C ILE A 61 -0.85 -2.31 1.89
N LYS A 62 -1.59 -1.46 2.57
CA LYS A 62 -2.43 -1.78 3.72
C LYS A 62 -3.92 -1.65 3.38
N PRO A 63 -4.80 -2.27 4.17
CA PRO A 63 -6.22 -1.93 4.13
C PRO A 63 -6.43 -0.44 4.40
N VAL A 64 -7.43 0.17 3.75
CA VAL A 64 -7.66 1.63 3.81
C VAL A 64 -7.77 2.16 5.23
N THR A 65 -8.40 1.41 6.12
CA THR A 65 -8.59 1.80 7.53
C THR A 65 -7.27 1.97 8.29
N GLN A 66 -6.18 1.34 7.85
CA GLN A 66 -4.86 1.46 8.48
C GLN A 66 -4.08 2.70 8.02
N TYR A 67 -4.62 3.49 7.09
CA TYR A 67 -4.07 4.79 6.70
C TYR A 67 -4.72 5.96 7.44
N ILE A 68 -5.72 5.67 8.27
CA ILE A 68 -6.45 6.64 9.07
C ILE A 68 -6.02 6.50 10.52
N ASP A 69 -5.82 7.62 11.21
CA ASP A 69 -5.53 7.62 12.63
C ASP A 69 -6.72 7.02 13.41
N ALA A 70 -6.43 6.32 14.51
CA ALA A 70 -7.46 5.56 15.23
C ALA A 70 -8.62 6.43 15.76
N ASP A 71 -8.34 7.70 16.07
CA ASP A 71 -9.32 8.71 16.51
C ASP A 71 -10.16 9.29 15.35
N ALA A 72 -9.77 9.06 14.10
CA ALA A 72 -10.44 9.51 12.89
C ALA A 72 -11.33 8.44 12.23
N VAL A 73 -11.41 7.23 12.80
CA VAL A 73 -12.25 6.15 12.25
C VAL A 73 -13.73 6.56 12.20
N ASP A 74 -14.24 7.23 13.23
CA ASP A 74 -15.63 7.73 13.26
C ASP A 74 -15.89 8.76 12.16
N ASN A 75 -14.88 9.57 11.79
CA ASN A 75 -14.98 10.51 10.67
C ASN A 75 -15.07 9.78 9.33
N LEU A 76 -14.30 8.70 9.15
CA LEU A 76 -14.41 7.84 7.98
C LEU A 76 -15.81 7.20 7.91
N GLU A 77 -16.28 6.59 9.00
CA GLU A 77 -17.61 5.98 9.05
C GLU A 77 -18.73 6.97 8.72
N GLN A 78 -18.66 8.17 9.32
CA GLN A 78 -19.60 9.24 9.03
C GLN A 78 -19.54 9.64 7.54
N MET A 79 -18.35 9.80 6.96
CA MET A 79 -18.20 10.12 5.54
C MET A 79 -18.79 9.01 4.66
N LEU A 80 -18.55 7.74 4.98
CA LEU A 80 -19.08 6.60 4.21
C LEU A 80 -20.60 6.49 4.27
N HIS A 81 -21.25 7.02 5.31
CA HIS A 81 -22.70 7.15 5.36
C HIS A 81 -23.24 8.10 4.26
N PHE A 82 -22.53 9.21 3.99
CA PHE A 82 -22.93 10.18 2.96
C PHE A 82 -22.43 9.80 1.56
N TYR A 83 -21.35 9.02 1.46
CA TYR A 83 -20.77 8.58 0.19
C TYR A 83 -20.69 7.05 0.08
N PRO A 84 -21.82 6.32 -0.07
CA PRO A 84 -21.81 4.86 -0.17
C PRO A 84 -20.99 4.31 -1.34
N SER A 85 -20.90 5.06 -2.45
CA SER A 85 -20.06 4.66 -3.59
C SER A 85 -18.57 4.64 -3.23
N LEU A 86 -18.11 5.51 -2.31
CA LEU A 86 -16.74 5.50 -1.80
C LEU A 86 -16.49 4.24 -0.98
N LYS A 87 -17.45 3.80 -0.17
CA LYS A 87 -17.35 2.55 0.60
C LYS A 87 -17.07 1.36 -0.33
N THR A 88 -17.84 1.23 -1.41
CA THR A 88 -17.62 0.18 -2.41
C THR A 88 -16.23 0.28 -3.06
N LYS A 89 -15.68 1.48 -3.26
CA LYS A 89 -14.32 1.63 -3.81
C LYS A 89 -13.24 1.22 -2.82
N ILE A 90 -13.44 1.49 -1.53
CA ILE A 90 -12.57 1.01 -0.46
C ILE A 90 -12.60 -0.53 -0.39
N GLU A 91 -13.79 -1.14 -0.38
CA GLU A 91 -13.93 -2.60 -0.36
C GLU A 91 -13.23 -3.25 -1.57
N ASN A 92 -13.43 -2.69 -2.76
CA ASN A 92 -12.75 -3.18 -3.97
C ASN A 92 -11.22 -3.06 -3.89
N HIS A 93 -10.70 -2.00 -3.28
CA HIS A 93 -9.27 -1.81 -3.05
C HIS A 93 -8.73 -2.89 -2.11
N ASP A 94 -9.36 -3.05 -0.95
CA ASP A 94 -8.91 -3.97 0.10
C ASP A 94 -8.99 -5.44 -0.38
N GLU A 95 -10.03 -5.81 -1.13
CA GLU A 95 -10.10 -7.12 -1.78
C GLU A 95 -8.99 -7.31 -2.83
N ALA A 96 -8.65 -6.29 -3.62
CA ALA A 96 -7.59 -6.37 -4.59
C ALA A 96 -6.21 -6.51 -3.91
N ARG A 97 -6.04 -5.83 -2.78
CA ARG A 97 -4.87 -5.95 -1.91
C ARG A 97 -4.73 -7.37 -1.36
N ASP A 98 -5.82 -7.98 -0.92
CA ASP A 98 -5.80 -9.37 -0.45
C ASP A 98 -5.51 -10.38 -1.57
N ARG A 99 -6.02 -10.14 -2.78
CA ARG A 99 -5.66 -10.94 -3.96
C ARG A 99 -4.15 -10.84 -4.27
N LEU A 100 -3.56 -9.65 -4.18
CA LEU A 100 -2.11 -9.46 -4.35
C LEU A 100 -1.34 -10.18 -3.23
N PHE A 101 -1.76 -10.01 -1.99
CA PHE A 101 -1.16 -10.69 -0.83
C PHE A 101 -1.08 -12.21 -1.03
N GLN A 102 -2.20 -12.85 -1.41
CA GLN A 102 -2.23 -14.29 -1.67
C GLN A 102 -1.38 -14.70 -2.88
N ALA A 103 -1.29 -13.84 -3.90
CA ALA A 103 -0.45 -14.10 -5.06
C ALA A 103 1.05 -14.03 -4.71
N CYS A 104 1.48 -13.01 -3.95
CA CYS A 104 2.85 -12.91 -3.43
C CYS A 104 3.20 -14.11 -2.56
N ARG A 105 2.31 -14.51 -1.64
CA ARG A 105 2.49 -15.72 -0.83
C ARG A 105 2.70 -16.96 -1.70
N GLY A 106 1.84 -17.16 -2.69
CA GLY A 106 1.94 -18.30 -3.61
C GLY A 106 3.24 -18.31 -4.42
N LEU A 107 3.66 -17.13 -4.91
CA LEU A 107 4.93 -16.97 -5.62
C LEU A 107 6.12 -17.28 -4.71
N HIS A 108 6.14 -16.72 -3.50
CA HIS A 108 7.17 -16.95 -2.50
C HIS A 108 7.30 -18.44 -2.17
N THR A 109 6.21 -19.10 -1.78
CA THR A 109 6.21 -20.53 -1.46
C THR A 109 6.71 -21.37 -2.64
N THR A 110 6.28 -21.04 -3.86
CA THR A 110 6.72 -21.75 -5.07
C THR A 110 8.22 -21.59 -5.27
N ILE A 111 8.79 -20.39 -5.10
CA ILE A 111 10.23 -20.17 -5.27
C ILE A 111 11.03 -20.90 -4.19
N VAL A 112 10.64 -20.81 -2.91
CA VAL A 112 11.34 -21.45 -1.80
C VAL A 112 11.34 -22.98 -1.91
N SER A 113 10.27 -23.58 -2.43
CA SER A 113 10.17 -25.03 -2.62
C SER A 113 11.06 -25.61 -3.72
N ARG A 114 11.79 -24.77 -4.48
CA ARG A 114 12.61 -25.20 -5.61
C ARG A 114 14.08 -25.28 -5.25
N SER A 115 14.74 -26.31 -5.77
CA SER A 115 16.20 -26.45 -5.68
C SER A 115 16.95 -25.39 -6.50
N ASP A 116 16.37 -24.84 -7.57
CA ASP A 116 17.08 -23.90 -8.45
C ASP A 116 17.62 -22.67 -7.71
N LEU A 117 16.84 -22.11 -6.77
CA LEU A 117 17.28 -20.95 -6.00
C LEU A 117 18.41 -21.35 -5.04
N GLU A 118 18.34 -22.55 -4.46
CA GLU A 118 19.45 -23.08 -3.66
C GLU A 118 20.70 -23.33 -4.49
N ASP A 119 20.56 -23.82 -5.73
CA ASP A 119 21.68 -24.04 -6.65
C ASP A 119 22.35 -22.72 -7.04
N ILE A 120 21.55 -21.69 -7.36
CA ILE A 120 22.05 -20.34 -7.60
C ILE A 120 22.76 -19.83 -6.35
N TYR A 121 22.13 -19.95 -5.17
CA TYR A 121 22.69 -19.52 -3.90
C TYR A 121 24.03 -20.20 -3.60
N ARG A 122 24.13 -21.53 -3.72
CA ARG A 122 25.38 -22.29 -3.55
C ARG A 122 26.46 -21.87 -4.55
N THR A 123 26.08 -21.63 -5.80
CA THR A 123 27.01 -21.20 -6.85
C THR A 123 27.55 -19.81 -6.56
N VAL A 124 26.70 -18.84 -6.23
CA VAL A 124 27.15 -17.47 -5.99
C VAL A 124 27.96 -17.35 -4.70
N THR A 125 27.64 -18.14 -3.67
CA THR A 125 28.35 -18.13 -2.39
C THR A 125 29.70 -18.85 -2.45
N SER A 126 29.84 -19.89 -3.28
CA SER A 126 31.13 -20.56 -3.51
C SER A 126 32.10 -19.75 -4.37
N GLN A 127 31.58 -18.97 -5.33
CA GLN A 127 32.40 -18.11 -6.21
C GLN A 127 32.65 -16.70 -5.63
N ALA A 128 31.91 -16.36 -4.59
CA ALA A 128 31.91 -15.05 -3.97
C ALA A 128 33.24 -14.75 -3.27
N LYS A 129 34.06 -13.90 -3.89
CA LYS A 129 34.98 -13.04 -3.13
C LYS A 129 34.19 -11.85 -2.60
N LEU A 130 33.42 -12.08 -1.54
CA LEU A 130 32.66 -11.04 -0.85
C LEU A 130 33.52 -10.41 0.25
N SER A 131 33.25 -9.13 0.53
CA SER A 131 33.98 -8.35 1.54
C SER A 131 33.59 -8.70 2.98
N LYS A 132 32.50 -9.47 3.16
CA LYS A 132 31.95 -9.91 4.45
C LYS A 132 31.71 -11.41 4.44
N SER A 133 31.76 -12.04 5.61
CA SER A 133 31.41 -13.46 5.75
C SER A 133 29.90 -13.67 5.56
N MET A 134 29.48 -14.91 5.30
CA MET A 134 28.05 -15.24 5.18
C MET A 134 27.30 -14.99 6.49
N GLU A 135 27.92 -15.31 7.62
CA GLU A 135 27.38 -15.07 8.96
C GLU A 135 27.16 -13.57 9.21
N GLU A 136 28.10 -12.72 8.78
CA GLU A 136 27.96 -11.26 8.91
C GLU A 136 26.86 -10.70 7.99
N MET A 137 26.78 -11.20 6.76
CA MET A 137 25.80 -10.70 5.77
C MET A 137 24.36 -11.02 6.19
N PHE A 138 24.14 -12.16 6.84
CA PHE A 138 22.82 -12.62 7.25
C PHE A 138 22.57 -12.56 8.75
N ALA A 139 23.46 -11.90 9.52
CA ALA A 139 23.34 -11.75 10.97
C ALA A 139 23.15 -13.09 11.72
N SER A 140 23.97 -14.09 11.37
CA SER A 140 23.99 -15.44 11.97
C SER A 140 22.68 -16.24 11.84
N ARG A 141 21.85 -15.90 10.85
CA ARG A 141 20.64 -16.66 10.52
C ARG A 141 20.96 -18.03 9.92
N GLU A 142 19.97 -18.91 9.93
CA GLU A 142 20.09 -20.22 9.30
C GLU A 142 20.03 -20.10 7.77
N ALA A 143 20.65 -21.04 7.05
CA ALA A 143 20.66 -21.03 5.58
C ALA A 143 19.25 -21.02 4.96
N SER A 144 18.28 -21.66 5.62
CA SER A 144 16.87 -21.64 5.22
C SER A 144 16.30 -20.21 5.23
N GLU A 145 16.65 -19.39 6.21
CA GLU A 145 16.23 -18.00 6.30
C GLU A 145 16.89 -17.11 5.25
N HIS A 146 18.11 -17.45 4.82
CA HIS A 146 18.79 -16.73 3.74
C HIS A 146 18.00 -16.85 2.43
N ILE A 147 17.53 -18.06 2.12
CA ILE A 147 16.72 -18.34 0.93
C ILE A 147 15.38 -17.61 1.01
N ASN A 148 14.73 -17.58 2.18
CA ASN A 148 13.49 -16.83 2.36
C ASN A 148 13.71 -15.31 2.15
N LEU A 149 14.79 -14.75 2.70
CA LEU A 149 15.12 -13.33 2.52
C LEU A 149 15.41 -12.98 1.05
N LEU A 150 16.19 -13.81 0.35
CA LEU A 150 16.44 -13.60 -1.07
C LEU A 150 15.15 -13.75 -1.89
N THR A 151 14.27 -14.68 -1.51
CA THR A 151 12.97 -14.84 -2.16
C THR A 151 12.09 -13.61 -1.96
N GLU A 152 12.12 -12.99 -0.78
CA GLU A 152 11.42 -11.73 -0.53
C GLU A 152 11.85 -10.65 -1.53
N TYR A 153 13.15 -10.46 -1.72
CA TYR A 153 13.67 -9.49 -2.69
C TYR A 153 13.31 -9.83 -4.15
N ILE A 154 13.28 -11.12 -4.49
CA ILE A 154 12.83 -11.58 -5.82
C ILE A 154 11.34 -11.26 -6.02
N VAL A 155 10.49 -11.57 -5.05
CA VAL A 155 9.05 -11.33 -5.10
C VAL A 155 8.76 -9.84 -5.26
N ASN A 156 9.47 -8.99 -4.52
CA ASN A 156 9.33 -7.53 -4.57
C ASN A 156 10.01 -6.88 -5.75
N ASN A 157 10.65 -7.65 -6.64
CA ASN A 157 11.46 -7.10 -7.73
C ASN A 157 12.42 -6.00 -7.23
N THR A 158 13.03 -6.23 -6.05
CA THR A 158 13.78 -5.22 -5.33
C THR A 158 14.93 -4.71 -6.18
N GLY A 159 15.10 -3.38 -6.21
CA GLY A 159 16.19 -2.71 -6.89
C GLY A 159 17.54 -2.96 -6.21
N GLU A 160 18.47 -2.01 -6.35
CA GLU A 160 19.72 -2.08 -5.58
C GLU A 160 19.42 -1.76 -4.12
N LEU A 161 19.99 -2.56 -3.22
CA LEU A 161 19.91 -2.31 -1.80
C LEU A 161 20.95 -1.26 -1.39
N PRO A 162 20.59 -0.30 -0.52
CA PRO A 162 21.56 0.60 0.09
C PRO A 162 22.70 -0.12 0.81
N TYR A 163 23.89 0.50 0.82
CA TYR A 163 25.12 -0.10 1.35
C TYR A 163 25.06 -0.49 2.83
N TYR A 164 24.15 0.12 3.60
CA TYR A 164 23.99 -0.16 5.03
C TYR A 164 23.25 -1.50 5.28
N TYR A 165 22.58 -2.07 4.27
CA TYR A 165 22.05 -3.44 4.37
C TYR A 165 23.20 -4.44 4.26
N THR A 166 23.29 -5.35 5.23
CA THR A 166 24.36 -6.35 5.32
C THR A 166 24.42 -7.28 4.11
N VAL A 167 23.26 -7.62 3.55
CA VAL A 167 23.11 -8.47 2.34
C VAL A 167 23.31 -7.72 1.02
N SER A 168 23.44 -6.39 1.05
CA SER A 168 23.60 -5.57 -0.17
C SER A 168 24.76 -5.99 -1.07
N PRO A 169 25.96 -6.40 -0.58
CA PRO A 169 27.06 -6.80 -1.46
C PRO A 169 26.74 -8.07 -2.26
N LEU A 170 26.03 -9.02 -1.66
CA LEU A 170 25.60 -10.25 -2.33
C LEU A 170 24.47 -9.95 -3.32
N TRP A 171 23.41 -9.27 -2.85
CA TRP A 171 22.25 -8.97 -3.67
C TRP A 171 22.62 -8.10 -4.87
N ASN A 172 23.26 -6.95 -4.67
CA ASN A 172 23.54 -6.02 -5.77
C ASN A 172 24.46 -6.63 -6.82
N ARG A 173 25.39 -7.51 -6.42
CA ARG A 173 26.30 -8.18 -7.35
C ARG A 173 25.65 -9.30 -8.16
N TYR A 174 24.72 -10.04 -7.56
CA TYR A 174 24.17 -11.27 -8.16
C TYR A 174 22.65 -11.23 -8.40
N ARG A 175 21.99 -10.08 -8.20
CA ARG A 175 20.54 -9.89 -8.34
C ARG A 175 20.01 -10.47 -9.64
N GLU A 176 20.64 -10.16 -10.76
CA GLU A 176 20.18 -10.63 -12.07
C GLU A 176 20.19 -12.16 -12.19
N GLN A 177 21.05 -12.85 -11.45
CA GLN A 177 21.03 -14.32 -11.39
C GLN A 177 19.85 -14.82 -10.56
N PHE A 178 19.59 -14.20 -9.41
CA PHE A 178 18.43 -14.52 -8.57
C PHE A 178 17.10 -14.27 -9.29
N LEU A 179 16.98 -13.15 -10.01
CA LEU A 179 15.76 -12.80 -10.74
C LEU A 179 15.43 -13.75 -11.90
N LYS A 180 16.40 -14.51 -12.43
CA LYS A 180 16.14 -15.53 -13.47
C LYS A 180 15.15 -16.60 -13.02
N VAL A 181 15.01 -16.85 -11.72
CA VAL A 181 14.05 -17.80 -11.17
C VAL A 181 12.61 -17.46 -11.59
N LEU A 182 12.29 -16.18 -11.78
CA LEU A 182 10.97 -15.73 -12.24
C LEU A 182 10.61 -16.21 -13.65
N GLY A 183 11.62 -16.55 -14.47
CA GLY A 183 11.46 -17.08 -15.82
C GLY A 183 11.32 -18.61 -15.89
N HIS A 184 11.50 -19.32 -14.78
CA HIS A 184 11.39 -20.78 -14.77
C HIS A 184 9.95 -21.23 -15.10
N PRO A 185 9.71 -22.24 -15.96
CA PRO A 185 8.36 -22.66 -16.37
C PRO A 185 7.38 -22.94 -15.23
N ALA A 186 7.86 -23.49 -14.11
CA ALA A 186 7.05 -23.75 -12.92
C ALA A 186 6.69 -22.48 -12.12
N VAL A 187 7.48 -21.40 -12.23
CA VAL A 187 7.30 -20.15 -11.47
C VAL A 187 6.51 -19.12 -12.29
N VAL A 188 6.67 -19.13 -13.63
CA VAL A 188 6.00 -18.21 -14.56
C VAL A 188 4.47 -18.04 -14.32
N PRO A 189 3.68 -19.11 -14.06
CA PRO A 189 2.25 -18.94 -13.76
C PRO A 189 2.00 -18.07 -12.53
N TYR A 190 2.82 -18.23 -11.48
CA TYR A 190 2.73 -17.46 -10.25
C TYR A 190 3.21 -16.02 -10.47
N THR A 191 4.29 -15.81 -11.22
CA THR A 191 4.77 -14.47 -11.61
C THR A 191 3.68 -13.69 -12.36
N LYS A 192 3.02 -14.34 -13.32
CA LYS A 192 1.90 -13.75 -14.09
C LYS A 192 0.70 -13.45 -13.18
N LYS A 193 0.36 -14.36 -12.26
CA LYS A 193 -0.73 -14.17 -11.30
C LYS A 193 -0.46 -12.97 -10.38
N THR A 194 0.74 -12.85 -9.84
CA THR A 194 1.15 -11.73 -8.98
C THR A 194 1.13 -10.41 -9.74
N THR A 195 1.69 -10.38 -10.96
CA THR A 195 1.66 -9.19 -11.81
C THR A 195 0.23 -8.74 -12.10
N LYS A 196 -0.65 -9.67 -12.47
CA LYS A 196 -2.07 -9.39 -12.73
C LYS A 196 -2.79 -8.88 -11.49
N ALA A 197 -2.50 -9.44 -10.31
CA ALA A 197 -3.09 -8.97 -9.05
C ALA A 197 -2.61 -7.55 -8.70
N GLY A 198 -1.32 -7.25 -8.93
CA GLY A 198 -0.78 -5.89 -8.79
C GLY A 198 -1.44 -4.88 -9.73
N GLU A 199 -1.64 -5.25 -11.00
CA GLU A 199 -2.37 -4.41 -11.98
C GLU A 199 -3.83 -4.18 -11.58
N GLN A 200 -4.50 -5.19 -11.01
CA GLN A 200 -5.87 -5.06 -10.51
C GLN A 200 -5.94 -4.10 -9.32
N LEU A 201 -5.00 -4.23 -8.38
CA LEU A 201 -4.90 -3.32 -7.25
C LEU A 201 -4.60 -1.89 -7.71
N MET A 202 -3.68 -1.70 -8.66
CA MET A 202 -3.38 -0.37 -9.22
C MET A 202 -4.63 0.31 -9.78
N ARG A 203 -5.47 -0.41 -10.55
CA ARG A 203 -6.74 0.14 -11.07
C ARG A 203 -7.73 0.46 -9.94
N ALA A 204 -7.83 -0.38 -8.93
CA ALA A 204 -8.70 -0.13 -7.78
C ALA A 204 -8.24 1.11 -7.00
N ASN A 205 -6.92 1.23 -6.78
CA ASN A 205 -6.29 2.36 -6.12
C ASN A 205 -6.51 3.67 -6.90
N GLU A 206 -6.26 3.68 -8.22
CA GLU A 206 -6.53 4.84 -9.09
C GLU A 206 -8.01 5.26 -9.06
N ALA A 207 -8.93 4.29 -9.07
CA ALA A 207 -10.36 4.57 -8.98
C ALA A 207 -10.74 5.18 -7.63
N LEU A 208 -10.15 4.70 -6.53
CA LEU A 208 -10.34 5.25 -5.19
C LEU A 208 -9.79 6.67 -5.08
N VAL A 209 -8.55 6.91 -5.55
CA VAL A 209 -7.94 8.25 -5.62
C VAL A 209 -8.81 9.21 -6.41
N LYS A 210 -9.33 8.79 -7.57
CA LYS A 210 -10.23 9.61 -8.38
C LYS A 210 -11.51 9.96 -7.63
N SER A 211 -12.13 8.99 -6.95
CA SER A 211 -13.34 9.21 -6.16
C SER A 211 -13.10 10.20 -5.01
N LEU A 212 -11.99 10.04 -4.27
CA LEU A 212 -11.61 10.95 -3.19
C LEU A 212 -11.38 12.37 -3.69
N LYS A 213 -10.69 12.54 -4.83
CA LYS A 213 -10.49 13.87 -5.44
C LYS A 213 -11.81 14.54 -5.82
N ASN A 214 -12.71 13.79 -6.45
CA ASN A 214 -14.03 14.31 -6.85
C ASN A 214 -14.85 14.73 -5.63
N ILE A 215 -14.89 13.91 -4.58
CA ILE A 215 -15.60 14.25 -3.33
C ILE A 215 -14.97 15.48 -2.67
N ARG A 216 -13.64 15.57 -2.65
CA ARG A 216 -12.93 16.73 -2.12
C ARG A 216 -13.29 18.01 -2.85
N GLU A 217 -13.34 17.96 -4.18
CA GLU A 217 -13.70 19.09 -5.04
C GLU A 217 -15.16 19.51 -4.83
N GLU A 218 -16.10 18.56 -4.85
CA GLU A 218 -17.51 18.83 -4.59
C GLU A 218 -17.71 19.51 -3.22
N LEU A 219 -17.12 18.94 -2.17
CA LEU A 219 -17.24 19.47 -0.81
C LEU A 219 -16.65 20.87 -0.68
N SER A 220 -15.51 21.12 -1.32
CA SER A 220 -14.85 22.42 -1.28
C SER A 220 -15.69 23.51 -1.93
N LEU A 221 -16.19 23.25 -3.14
CA LEU A 221 -17.01 24.21 -3.89
C LEU A 221 -18.37 24.46 -3.22
N LYS A 222 -18.98 23.42 -2.66
CA LYS A 222 -20.31 23.49 -2.05
C LYS A 222 -20.32 24.16 -0.68
N HIS A 223 -19.21 24.04 0.08
CA HIS A 223 -19.13 24.49 1.46
C HIS A 223 -18.11 25.61 1.70
N ASP A 224 -17.45 26.10 0.64
CA ASP A 224 -16.42 27.13 0.68
C ASP A 224 -15.27 26.79 1.65
N VAL A 225 -14.83 25.53 1.61
CA VAL A 225 -13.73 25.03 2.45
C VAL A 225 -12.53 24.70 1.56
N PRO A 226 -11.36 25.34 1.74
CA PRO A 226 -10.18 25.03 0.95
C PRO A 226 -9.60 23.66 1.33
N TYR A 227 -8.95 22.98 0.38
CA TYR A 227 -8.39 21.62 0.59
C TYR A 227 -7.35 21.52 1.71
N VAL A 228 -6.64 22.62 1.97
CA VAL A 228 -5.66 22.76 3.04
C VAL A 228 -6.13 23.94 3.89
N GLY A 229 -6.05 23.80 5.21
CA GLY A 229 -6.28 24.93 6.11
C GLY A 229 -5.31 26.05 5.73
N GLY A 230 -5.83 27.24 5.44
CA GLY A 230 -4.98 28.42 5.44
C GLY A 230 -4.34 28.48 6.84
N ILE A 231 -3.01 28.53 6.90
CA ILE A 231 -2.34 29.02 8.08
C ILE A 231 -2.84 30.46 8.22
N GLU A 232 -3.86 30.68 9.04
CA GLU A 232 -4.16 32.02 9.52
C GLU A 232 -2.92 32.44 10.33
N LEU A 233 -1.97 33.06 9.64
CA LEU A 233 -0.98 33.89 10.27
C LEU A 233 -1.78 34.97 11.01
N SER A 234 -1.96 34.75 12.30
CA SER A 234 -2.42 35.74 13.26
C SER A 234 -1.45 36.92 13.27
N LEU A 235 -1.51 37.76 12.24
CA LEU A 235 -0.98 39.12 12.23
C LEU A 235 -1.99 40.04 12.92
N LYS A 236 -2.30 39.73 14.18
CA LYS A 236 -2.96 40.62 15.13
C LYS A 236 -2.43 40.26 16.50
N ASP A 237 -1.34 40.94 16.87
CA ASP A 237 -1.03 41.41 18.23
C ASP A 237 0.42 41.93 18.24
N THR A 238 0.67 43.02 17.51
CA THR A 238 1.79 43.91 17.80
C THR A 238 1.50 45.30 17.24
N VAL A 239 0.75 46.09 18.02
CA VAL A 239 0.87 47.56 18.07
C VAL A 239 0.77 47.96 19.54
#